data_AF-A0A7D5UTG4-F1
#
_entry.id   AF-A0A7D5UTG4-F1
#
_cell.length_a   1.000
_cell.length_b   1.000
_cell.length_c   1.000
_cell.angle_alpha   90.00
_cell.angle_beta   90.00
_cell.angle_gamma   90.00
#
_symmetry.space_group_name_H-M   'P 1'
#
loop_
_entity.id
_entity.type
_entity.pdbx_description
1 polymer ?
#
loop_
_entity_poly.entity_id
_entity_poly.type
_entity_poly.pdbx_seq_one_letter_code
_entity_poly.pdbx_strand_id
1 'polypeptide(L)'
;MPQPSSSKLRFMIMAAKTLSPIEDSCTCDGRSYHSFCAMLVLGPLPGALIVRGWFLNTHCAIIQGDFRSSHAGCHSIADMAEMACGLWLKEVTRVFFLATYIIVCASGIFDTSVALVALSNHAACTNYFMLVATALVFLMSSIRKF
;
A
#
# COMPACT_ATOMS: atom_id res chain seq x y z
N MET A 1 -24.48 12.65 -11.13
CA MET A 1 -23.53 11.52 -10.97
C MET A 1 -22.71 11.43 -12.25
N PRO A 2 -21.43 11.81 -12.25
CA PRO A 2 -20.62 11.76 -13.46
C PRO A 2 -20.24 10.31 -13.77
N GLN A 3 -20.47 9.89 -15.02
CA GLN A 3 -20.16 8.55 -15.51
C GLN A 3 -18.63 8.29 -15.46
N PRO A 4 -18.16 7.14 -14.96
CA PRO A 4 -16.74 6.85 -14.93
C PRO A 4 -16.22 6.62 -16.35
N SER A 5 -15.39 7.55 -16.84
CA SER A 5 -14.58 7.43 -18.04
C SER A 5 -13.84 6.08 -18.10
N SER A 6 -13.73 5.47 -19.29
CA SER A 6 -13.19 4.12 -19.53
C SER A 6 -11.79 3.86 -18.96
N SER A 7 -11.02 4.91 -18.68
CA SER A 7 -9.72 4.84 -18.00
C SER A 7 -9.82 4.50 -16.51
N LYS A 8 -10.87 4.95 -15.81
CA LYS A 8 -11.13 4.61 -14.40
C LYS A 8 -11.46 3.12 -14.23
N LEU A 9 -12.18 2.55 -15.21
CA LEU A 9 -12.51 1.12 -15.24
C LEU A 9 -11.24 0.27 -15.45
N ARG A 10 -10.32 0.70 -16.33
CA ARG A 10 -9.03 0.01 -16.54
C ARG A 10 -8.11 0.09 -15.31
N PHE A 11 -8.13 1.19 -14.57
CA PHE A 11 -7.36 1.33 -13.32
C PHE A 11 -7.94 0.46 -12.19
N MET A 12 -9.26 0.36 -12.08
CA MET A 12 -9.91 -0.59 -11.17
C MET A 12 -9.59 -2.05 -11.53
N ILE A 13 -9.56 -2.39 -12.82
CA ILE A 13 -9.17 -3.73 -13.28
C ILE A 13 -7.68 -4.01 -13.00
N MET A 14 -6.78 -3.02 -13.15
CA MET A 14 -5.35 -3.15 -12.80
C MET A 14 -5.13 -3.25 -11.28
N ALA A 15 -5.82 -2.44 -10.47
CA ALA A 15 -5.78 -2.49 -9.01
C ALA A 15 -6.33 -3.82 -8.47
N ALA A 16 -7.35 -4.37 -9.13
CA ALA A 16 -7.84 -5.72 -8.87
C ALA A 16 -6.86 -6.83 -9.30
N LYS A 17 -5.93 -6.53 -10.21
CA LYS A 17 -4.93 -7.49 -10.70
C LYS A 17 -3.65 -7.47 -9.88
N THR A 18 -3.36 -6.39 -9.15
CA THR A 18 -2.32 -6.34 -8.11
C THR A 18 -2.75 -6.98 -6.78
N LEU A 19 -3.97 -7.55 -6.69
CA LEU A 19 -4.40 -8.40 -5.56
C LEU A 19 -3.78 -9.81 -5.58
N SER A 20 -2.95 -10.13 -6.58
CA SER A 20 -2.40 -11.49 -6.79
C SER A 20 -0.94 -11.75 -6.38
N PRO A 21 -0.24 -10.92 -5.59
CA PRO A 21 1.04 -11.35 -5.02
C PRO A 21 1.17 -11.06 -3.52
N ILE A 22 0.12 -11.30 -2.73
CA ILE A 22 0.30 -11.61 -1.30
C ILE A 22 0.07 -13.11 -1.21
N GLU A 23 1.15 -13.85 -1.47
CA GLU A 23 1.22 -15.27 -1.21
C GLU A 23 1.09 -15.50 0.31
N ASP A 24 -0.11 -15.84 0.74
CA ASP A 24 -0.32 -16.72 1.88
C ASP A 24 -1.34 -17.76 1.46
N SER A 25 -0.85 -18.79 0.77
CA SER A 25 -1.63 -20.00 0.47
C SER A 25 -1.94 -20.72 1.79
N CYS A 26 -3.04 -20.38 2.47
CA CYS A 26 -3.59 -21.28 3.48
C CYS A 26 -4.13 -22.50 2.75
N THR A 27 -3.33 -23.57 2.77
CA THR A 27 -3.71 -24.86 2.22
C THR A 27 -4.48 -25.60 3.30
N CYS A 28 -5.81 -25.57 3.24
CA CYS A 28 -6.65 -26.44 4.06
C CYS A 28 -7.18 -27.54 3.14
N ASP A 29 -6.83 -28.79 3.43
CA ASP A 29 -7.36 -29.97 2.73
C ASP A 29 -7.04 -30.01 1.21
N GLY A 30 -5.80 -29.69 0.83
CA GLY A 30 -5.29 -29.88 -0.53
C GLY A 30 -5.93 -29.03 -1.64
N ARG A 31 -6.78 -28.04 -1.28
CA ARG A 31 -7.45 -27.15 -2.25
C ARG A 31 -7.04 -25.70 -2.02
N SER A 32 -6.49 -25.06 -3.05
CA SER A 32 -5.96 -23.69 -2.97
C SER A 32 -7.09 -22.66 -3.02
N TYR A 33 -7.37 -21.98 -1.90
CA TYR A 33 -8.35 -20.89 -1.83
C TYR A 33 -7.64 -19.53 -1.78
N HIS A 34 -7.30 -18.98 -2.94
CA HIS A 34 -6.48 -17.77 -3.09
C HIS A 34 -7.11 -16.44 -2.56
N SER A 35 -8.33 -16.47 -2.01
CA SER A 35 -9.02 -15.26 -1.52
C SER A 35 -9.74 -15.42 -0.16
N PHE A 36 -9.71 -16.60 0.46
CA PHE A 36 -10.53 -16.89 1.65
C PHE A 36 -9.75 -16.90 2.98
N CYS A 37 -8.41 -16.89 2.96
CA CYS A 37 -7.57 -17.02 4.16
C CYS A 37 -7.89 -15.95 5.23
N ALA A 38 -8.11 -14.70 4.83
CA ALA A 38 -8.45 -13.61 5.75
C ALA A 38 -9.87 -13.73 6.34
N MET A 39 -10.84 -14.25 5.58
CA MET A 39 -12.21 -14.45 6.06
C MET A 39 -12.33 -15.68 6.98
N LEU A 40 -11.50 -16.70 6.75
CA LEU A 40 -11.46 -17.92 7.56
C LEU A 40 -10.79 -17.69 8.92
N VAL A 41 -9.79 -16.81 9.00
CA VAL A 41 -9.04 -16.52 10.24
C VAL A 41 -9.70 -15.44 11.08
N LEU A 42 -10.16 -14.33 10.48
CA LEU A 42 -10.77 -13.22 11.24
C LEU A 42 -12.29 -13.32 11.36
N GLY A 43 -12.94 -14.12 10.51
CA GLY A 43 -14.40 -14.22 10.42
C GLY A 43 -15.02 -13.32 9.34
N PRO A 44 -16.32 -13.51 9.03
CA PRO A 44 -16.96 -12.88 7.86
C PRO A 44 -17.02 -11.35 7.94
N LEU A 45 -17.25 -10.80 9.14
CA LEU A 45 -17.40 -9.36 9.36
C LEU A 45 -16.09 -8.58 9.21
N PRO A 46 -14.99 -8.90 9.91
CA PRO A 46 -13.73 -8.19 9.75
C PRO A 46 -13.11 -8.39 8.35
N GLY A 47 -13.25 -9.58 7.76
CA GLY A 47 -12.82 -9.81 6.38
C GLY A 47 -13.55 -8.92 5.37
N ALA A 48 -14.87 -8.77 5.51
CA ALA A 48 -15.66 -7.88 4.66
C ALA A 48 -15.32 -6.38 4.83
N LEU A 49 -14.96 -5.96 6.06
CA LEU A 49 -14.54 -4.58 6.34
C LEU A 49 -13.22 -4.23 5.66
N ILE A 50 -12.25 -5.15 5.65
CA ILE A 50 -10.95 -4.94 5.00
C ILE A 50 -11.13 -4.79 3.48
N VAL A 51 -11.93 -5.66 2.86
CA VAL A 51 -12.26 -5.57 1.42
C VAL A 51 -12.93 -4.23 1.10
N ARG A 52 -13.86 -3.77 1.95
CA ARG A 52 -14.48 -2.45 1.79
C ARG A 52 -13.46 -1.31 1.89
N GLY A 53 -12.50 -1.41 2.81
CA GLY A 53 -11.41 -0.45 2.94
C GLY A 53 -10.59 -0.29 1.65
N TRP A 54 -10.36 -1.38 0.92
CA TRP A 54 -9.64 -1.36 -0.37
C TRP A 54 -10.38 -0.54 -1.45
N PHE A 55 -11.69 -0.72 -1.55
CA PHE A 55 -12.51 0.04 -2.50
C PHE A 55 -12.51 1.54 -2.18
N LEU A 56 -12.57 1.90 -0.90
CA LEU A 56 -12.49 3.30 -0.46
C LEU A 56 -11.14 3.93 -0.81
N ASN A 57 -10.04 3.22 -0.56
CA ASN A 57 -8.69 3.69 -0.93
C ASN A 57 -8.56 3.95 -2.44
N THR A 58 -9.09 3.04 -3.26
CA THR A 58 -9.08 3.19 -4.73
C THR A 58 -9.90 4.40 -5.18
N HIS A 59 -11.06 4.63 -4.55
CA HIS A 59 -11.90 5.78 -4.85
C HIS A 59 -11.21 7.12 -4.51
N CYS A 60 -10.55 7.20 -3.35
CA CYS A 60 -9.75 8.36 -2.97
C CYS A 60 -8.60 8.64 -3.95
N ALA A 61 -7.93 7.60 -4.43
CA ALA A 61 -6.84 7.72 -5.41
C ALA A 61 -7.32 8.31 -6.75
N ILE A 62 -8.52 7.92 -7.21
CA ILE A 62 -9.12 8.46 -8.44
C ILE A 62 -9.39 9.96 -8.29
N ILE A 63 -9.98 10.39 -7.17
CA ILE A 63 -10.26 11.81 -6.92
C ILE A 63 -8.96 12.61 -6.87
N GLN A 64 -7.94 12.11 -6.16
CA GLN A 64 -6.65 12.79 -6.05
C GLN A 64 -5.91 12.88 -7.41
N GLY A 65 -6.06 11.85 -8.26
CA GLY A 65 -5.53 11.85 -9.63
C GLY A 65 -6.20 12.87 -10.55
N ASP A 66 -7.54 12.98 -10.50
CA ASP A 66 -8.30 13.95 -11.29
C ASP A 66 -7.96 15.41 -10.89
N PHE A 67 -7.75 15.66 -9.59
CA PHE A 67 -7.28 16.95 -9.08
C PHE A 67 -5.86 17.29 -9.57
N ARG A 68 -4.93 16.33 -9.55
CA ARG A 68 -3.57 16.51 -10.08
C ARG A 68 -3.56 16.83 -11.57
N SER A 69 -4.43 16.18 -12.35
CA SER A 69 -4.55 16.45 -13.79
C SER A 69 -5.12 17.83 -14.10
N SER A 70 -5.90 18.41 -13.18
CA SER A 70 -6.54 19.71 -13.36
C SER A 70 -5.66 20.88 -12.88
N HIS A 71 -4.67 20.62 -12.03
CA HIS A 71 -3.75 21.63 -11.48
C HIS A 71 -2.29 21.24 -11.72
N ALA A 72 -1.75 21.62 -12.89
CA ALA A 72 -0.39 21.28 -13.31
C ALA A 72 0.74 21.91 -12.47
N GLY A 73 0.43 22.86 -11.57
CA GLY A 73 1.40 23.47 -10.63
C GLY A 73 1.65 22.64 -9.37
N CYS A 74 0.88 21.58 -9.14
CA CYS A 74 0.81 20.88 -7.87
C CYS A 74 1.76 19.67 -7.87
N HIS A 75 3.01 19.86 -7.45
CA HIS A 75 4.04 18.81 -7.48
C HIS A 75 4.02 17.87 -6.27
N SER A 76 3.38 18.29 -5.17
CA SER A 76 3.24 17.49 -3.94
C SER A 76 1.78 17.42 -3.50
N ILE A 77 1.39 16.32 -2.87
CA ILE A 77 0.05 16.12 -2.29
C ILE A 77 -0.26 17.20 -1.24
N ALA A 78 0.74 17.72 -0.55
CA ALA A 78 0.58 18.80 0.42
C ALA A 78 0.15 20.12 -0.23
N ASP A 79 0.54 20.36 -1.49
CA ASP A 79 0.14 21.55 -2.27
C ASP A 79 -1.31 21.41 -2.75
N MET A 80 -1.77 20.17 -3.02
CA MET A 80 -3.16 19.90 -3.37
C MET A 80 -4.09 20.12 -2.17
N ALA A 81 -3.62 19.83 -0.96
CA ALA A 81 -4.35 20.07 0.28
C ALA A 81 -4.47 21.57 0.60
N GLU A 82 -3.48 22.39 0.23
CA GLU A 82 -3.53 23.85 0.40
C GLU A 82 -4.62 24.48 -0.47
N MET A 83 -4.72 24.07 -1.74
CA MET A 83 -5.74 24.55 -2.67
C MET A 83 -7.17 24.14 -2.26
N ALA A 84 -7.34 22.99 -1.62
CA ALA A 84 -8.65 22.46 -1.23
C ALA A 84 -9.16 22.96 0.14
N CYS A 85 -8.26 23.24 1.10
CA CYS A 85 -8.66 23.53 2.48
C CYS A 85 -7.73 24.51 3.24
N GLY A 86 -6.84 25.22 2.55
CA GLY A 86 -6.00 26.27 3.14
C GLY A 86 -4.78 25.77 3.92
N LEU A 87 -4.08 26.71 4.57
CA LEU A 87 -2.73 26.52 5.13
C LEU A 87 -2.69 25.51 6.31
N TRP A 88 -3.76 25.41 7.09
CA TRP A 88 -3.84 24.47 8.22
C TRP A 88 -3.83 23.01 7.76
N LEU A 89 -4.56 22.68 6.70
CA LEU A 89 -4.63 21.31 6.19
C LEU A 89 -3.34 20.88 5.48
N LYS A 90 -2.58 21.85 4.91
CA LYS A 90 -1.25 21.62 4.33
C LYS A 90 -0.29 21.03 5.35
N GLU A 91 -0.20 21.65 6.53
CA GLU A 91 0.77 21.23 7.54
C GLU A 91 0.40 19.87 8.15
N VAL A 92 -0.88 19.65 8.43
CA VAL A 92 -1.37 18.36 8.95
C VAL A 92 -1.16 17.24 7.94
N THR A 93 -1.47 17.47 6.66
CA THR A 93 -1.30 16.46 5.59
C THR A 93 0.18 16.11 5.41
N ARG A 94 1.08 17.10 5.50
CA ARG A 94 2.53 16.89 5.42
C ARG A 94 3.03 15.98 6.54
N VAL A 95 2.58 16.21 7.77
CA VAL A 95 2.95 15.38 8.93
C VAL A 95 2.39 13.97 8.80
N PHE A 96 1.11 13.83 8.43
CA PHE A 96 0.47 12.52 8.31
C PHE A 96 1.12 11.66 7.23
N PHE A 97 1.41 12.25 6.06
CA PHE A 97 2.07 11.54 4.97
C PHE A 97 3.47 11.05 5.35
N LEU A 98 4.22 11.85 6.11
CA LEU A 98 5.52 11.44 6.64
C LEU A 98 5.39 10.28 7.63
N ALA A 99 4.42 10.35 8.55
CA ALA A 99 4.17 9.29 9.52
C ALA A 99 3.80 7.96 8.85
N THR A 100 2.88 7.97 7.87
CA THR A 100 2.52 6.77 7.12
C THR A 100 3.70 6.19 6.37
N TYR A 101 4.55 7.03 5.76
CA TYR A 101 5.73 6.56 5.02
C TYR A 101 6.73 5.85 5.94
N ILE A 102 6.93 6.37 7.16
CA ILE A 102 7.79 5.73 8.17
C ILE A 102 7.23 4.36 8.58
N ILE A 103 5.92 4.25 8.81
CA ILE A 103 5.27 2.98 9.20
C ILE A 103 5.38 1.94 8.08
N VAL A 104 5.14 2.34 6.83
CA VAL A 104 5.26 1.45 5.66
C VAL A 104 6.71 0.98 5.47
N CYS A 105 7.69 1.87 5.59
CA CYS A 105 9.10 1.50 5.53
C CYS A 105 9.47 0.51 6.64
N ALA A 106 9.02 0.75 7.87
CA ALA A 106 9.26 -0.17 8.97
C ALA A 106 8.66 -1.55 8.68
N SER A 107 7.40 -1.60 8.24
CA SER A 107 6.71 -2.86 7.88
C SER A 107 7.47 -3.65 6.82
N GLY A 108 8.00 -2.99 5.78
CA GLY A 108 8.75 -3.66 4.72
C GLY A 108 10.08 -4.26 5.20
N ILE A 109 10.75 -3.62 6.16
CA ILE A 109 12.00 -4.13 6.73
C ILE A 109 11.73 -5.41 7.55
N PHE A 110 10.63 -5.43 8.31
CA PHE A 110 10.23 -6.61 9.08
C PHE A 110 9.81 -7.77 8.18
N ASP A 111 8.98 -7.51 7.16
CA ASP A 111 8.48 -8.54 6.23
C ASP A 111 9.61 -9.26 5.49
N THR A 112 10.52 -8.49 4.88
CA THR A 112 11.68 -9.03 4.17
C THR A 112 12.61 -9.84 5.08
N SER A 113 12.73 -9.43 6.35
CA SER A 113 13.54 -10.17 7.31
C SER A 113 12.91 -11.51 7.70
N VAL A 114 11.58 -11.59 7.83
CA VAL A 114 10.87 -12.86 8.07
C VAL A 114 11.01 -13.80 6.88
N ALA A 115 10.89 -13.27 5.65
CA ALA A 115 11.09 -14.05 4.43
C ALA A 115 12.51 -14.65 4.33
N LEU A 116 13.55 -13.85 4.65
CA LEU A 116 14.94 -14.30 4.64
C LEU A 116 15.24 -15.31 5.76
N VAL A 117 14.59 -15.16 6.92
CA VAL A 117 14.67 -16.14 8.02
C VAL A 117 14.12 -17.50 7.58
N ALA A 118 13.03 -17.52 6.81
CA ALA A 118 12.47 -18.76 6.26
C ALA A 118 13.41 -19.43 5.24
N LEU A 119 14.12 -18.65 4.42
CA LEU A 119 15.05 -19.18 3.40
C LEU A 119 16.37 -19.69 3.99
N SER A 120 16.86 -19.04 5.05
CA SER A 120 18.23 -19.24 5.55
C SER A 120 18.38 -20.41 6.54
N ASN A 121 17.31 -21.16 6.82
CA ASN A 121 17.27 -22.30 7.74
C ASN A 121 18.10 -22.06 9.04
N HIS A 122 17.90 -20.89 9.65
CA HIS A 122 18.56 -20.45 10.90
C HIS A 122 20.10 -20.33 10.89
N ALA A 123 20.78 -20.30 9.73
CA ALA A 123 22.24 -20.22 9.68
C ALA A 123 22.83 -18.86 10.14
N ALA A 124 22.04 -17.78 10.16
CA ALA A 124 22.45 -16.46 10.63
C ALA A 124 21.38 -15.82 11.53
N CYS A 125 21.76 -14.85 12.37
CA CYS A 125 20.82 -14.19 13.27
C CYS A 125 20.00 -13.10 12.57
N THR A 126 18.74 -12.94 13.00
CA THR A 126 17.75 -12.00 12.42
C THR A 126 18.24 -10.56 12.34
N ASN A 127 19.18 -10.16 13.21
CA ASN A 127 19.75 -8.82 13.19
C ASN A 127 20.50 -8.50 11.88
N TYR A 128 21.21 -9.47 11.30
CA TYR A 128 21.88 -9.27 10.01
C TYR A 128 20.88 -9.14 8.85
N PHE A 129 19.79 -9.90 8.89
CA PHE A 129 18.75 -9.79 7.87
C PHE A 129 18.03 -8.43 7.92
N MET A 130 17.77 -7.91 9.12
CA MET A 130 17.21 -6.55 9.30
C MET A 130 18.15 -5.46 8.77
N LEU A 131 19.47 -5.61 8.97
CA LEU A 131 20.46 -4.68 8.41
C LEU A 131 20.47 -4.70 6.87
N VAL A 132 20.48 -5.89 6.27
CA VAL A 132 20.45 -6.05 4.81
C VAL A 132 19.13 -5.51 4.23
N ALA A 133 18.00 -5.83 4.84
CA ALA A 133 16.69 -5.31 4.47
C ALA A 133 16.64 -3.78 4.50
N THR A 134 17.16 -3.17 5.56
CA THR A 134 17.22 -1.70 5.70
C THR A 134 18.08 -1.07 4.61
N ALA A 135 19.24 -1.65 4.29
CA ALA A 135 20.09 -1.16 3.20
C ALA A 135 19.36 -1.21 1.84
N LEU A 136 18.62 -2.28 1.57
CA LEU A 136 17.85 -2.47 0.33
C LEU A 136 16.71 -1.44 0.22
N VAL A 137 15.95 -1.22 1.29
CA VAL A 137 14.88 -0.20 1.34
C VAL A 137 15.47 1.21 1.19
N PHE A 138 16.64 1.49 1.77
CA PHE A 138 17.32 2.78 1.64
C PHE A 138 17.74 3.06 0.19
N LEU A 139 18.33 2.06 -0.50
CA LEU A 139 18.70 2.17 -1.91
C LEU A 139 17.48 2.37 -2.80
N MET A 140 16.42 1.59 -2.59
CA MET A 140 15.19 1.71 -3.38
C MET A 140 14.50 3.07 -3.15
N SER A 141 14.51 3.58 -1.91
CA SER A 141 13.96 4.90 -1.59
C SER A 141 14.80 6.06 -2.14
N SER A 142 16.06 5.84 -2.51
CA SER A 142 16.93 6.86 -3.10
C SER A 142 16.54 7.18 -4.56
N ILE A 143 15.87 6.26 -5.26
CA ILE A 143 15.43 6.42 -6.65
C ILE A 143 14.11 7.21 -6.74
N ARG A 144 13.90 8.22 -5.89
CA ARG A 144 12.83 9.20 -6.14
C ARG A 144 13.28 10.17 -7.21
N LYS A 145 12.99 9.85 -8.47
CA LYS A 145 12.95 10.86 -9.53
C LYS A 145 11.62 11.62 -9.38
N PHE A 146 11.72 12.94 -9.24
CA PHE A 146 10.60 13.87 -9.31
C PHE A 146 9.95 13.86 -10.70
#